data_AF-A0A6I5IY36-F1
#
_entry.id   AF-A0A6I5IY36-F1
#
_cell.length_a   1.000
_cell.length_b   1.000
_cell.length_c   1.000
_cell.angle_alpha   90.00
_cell.angle_beta   90.00
_cell.angle_gamma   90.00
#
_symmetry.space_group_name_H-M   'P 1'
#
loop_
_entity.id
_entity.type
_entity.pdbx_description
1 polymer ?
#
loop_
_entity_poly.entity_id
_entity_poly.type
_entity_poly.pdbx_seq_one_letter_code
_entity_poly.pdbx_strand_id
1 'polypeptide(L)'
;MLHHLPSQWQLLRHDHWLLSCLTWVPVCIGALLWWIFSQGVLHNLPVGVVDLSQSQLSRQLTRYLDASSTLAVTHQYQTVAQAKDDLITSQIYAYVIIPPQFDKKVYRGEQPKVTSFYTSQYILVGRLINSAILQAQGTLNAQIEGLKTLAHGNQTPLSAMGRAVPVQTQMTPLFNKNNNYTQFLVSAAVPAVWQ
;
A
#
# COMPACT_ATOMS: atom_id res chain seq x y z
N MET A 1 -54.92 9.63 -5.59
CA MET A 1 -53.76 8.78 -5.94
C MET A 1 -52.84 8.56 -4.72
N LEU A 2 -53.41 8.30 -3.52
CA LEU A 2 -52.68 8.25 -2.23
C LEU A 2 -53.44 7.40 -1.18
N HIS A 3 -53.89 6.17 -1.51
CA HIS A 3 -54.71 5.37 -0.57
C HIS A 3 -54.45 3.85 -0.58
N HIS A 4 -53.21 3.39 -0.82
CA HIS A 4 -52.85 1.96 -0.71
C HIS A 4 -51.71 1.66 0.28
N LEU A 5 -51.23 2.63 1.05
CA LEU A 5 -50.18 2.38 2.05
C LEU A 5 -50.59 1.46 3.23
N PRO A 6 -51.82 1.46 3.79
CA PRO A 6 -52.05 0.77 5.06
C PRO A 6 -52.05 -0.76 4.96
N SER A 7 -52.31 -1.35 3.78
CA SER A 7 -52.33 -2.82 3.61
C SER A 7 -50.94 -3.45 3.56
N GLN A 8 -49.91 -2.72 3.15
CA GLN A 8 -48.54 -3.23 3.08
C GLN A 8 -47.88 -3.35 4.47
N TRP A 9 -48.26 -2.49 5.43
CA TRP A 9 -47.76 -2.54 6.80
C TRP A 9 -48.27 -3.75 7.60
N GLN A 10 -49.48 -4.24 7.27
CA GLN A 10 -50.03 -5.45 7.90
C GLN A 10 -49.38 -6.72 7.33
N LEU A 11 -49.04 -6.75 6.03
CA LEU A 11 -48.25 -7.82 5.41
C LEU A 11 -46.85 -7.91 6.01
N LEU A 12 -46.18 -6.77 6.20
CA LEU A 12 -44.88 -6.70 6.90
C LEU A 12 -44.95 -7.24 8.33
N ARG A 13 -46.03 -6.95 9.08
CA ARG A 13 -46.16 -7.41 10.48
C ARG A 13 -46.54 -8.87 10.65
N HIS A 14 -47.17 -9.50 9.65
CA HIS A 14 -47.63 -10.89 9.76
C HIS A 14 -46.55 -11.89 9.34
N ASP A 15 -45.59 -11.48 8.51
CA ASP A 15 -44.56 -12.36 7.99
C ASP A 15 -43.25 -12.16 8.76
N HIS A 16 -43.05 -13.00 9.79
CA HIS A 16 -41.87 -12.96 10.67
C HIS A 16 -40.55 -13.11 9.88
N TRP A 17 -40.61 -13.71 8.69
CA TRP A 17 -39.49 -13.85 7.78
C TRP A 17 -39.15 -12.52 7.07
N LEU A 18 -40.16 -11.73 6.68
CA LEU A 18 -39.96 -10.44 6.03
C LEU A 18 -39.41 -9.40 7.03
N LEU A 19 -39.93 -9.40 8.26
CA LEU A 19 -39.37 -8.58 9.36
C LEU A 19 -37.93 -8.97 9.69
N SER A 20 -37.63 -10.28 9.65
CA SER A 20 -36.27 -10.80 9.85
C SER A 20 -35.29 -10.26 8.80
N CYS A 21 -35.70 -10.31 7.53
CA CYS A 21 -34.92 -9.83 6.39
C CYS A 21 -34.68 -8.31 6.43
N LEU A 22 -35.58 -7.54 7.07
CA LEU A 22 -35.47 -6.09 7.17
C LEU A 22 -34.71 -5.60 8.43
N THR A 23 -34.60 -6.42 9.48
CA THR A 23 -34.06 -5.99 10.78
C THR A 23 -32.77 -6.69 11.18
N TRP A 24 -32.83 -7.96 11.58
CA TRP A 24 -31.67 -8.64 12.14
C TRP A 24 -30.71 -9.14 11.06
N VAL A 25 -31.20 -9.54 9.88
CA VAL A 25 -30.34 -10.03 8.79
C VAL A 25 -29.36 -8.94 8.30
N PRO A 26 -29.77 -7.69 8.00
CA PRO A 26 -28.86 -6.64 7.59
C PRO A 26 -27.88 -6.25 8.71
N VAL A 27 -28.33 -6.26 9.97
CA VAL A 27 -27.47 -5.98 11.13
C VAL A 27 -26.41 -7.07 11.31
N CYS A 28 -26.79 -8.35 11.18
CA CYS A 28 -25.85 -9.47 11.24
C CYS A 28 -24.86 -9.43 10.08
N ILE A 29 -25.31 -9.14 8.86
CA ILE A 29 -24.41 -8.96 7.70
C ILE A 29 -23.46 -7.78 7.97
N GLY A 30 -23.97 -6.64 8.45
CA GLY A 30 -23.15 -5.48 8.80
C GLY A 30 -22.11 -5.77 9.88
N ALA A 31 -22.49 -6.49 10.94
CA ALA A 31 -21.59 -6.92 11.99
C ALA A 31 -20.53 -7.91 11.49
N LEU A 32 -20.90 -8.83 10.59
CA LEU A 32 -19.99 -9.81 10.01
C LEU A 32 -19.01 -9.15 9.04
N LEU A 33 -19.47 -8.20 8.22
CA LEU A 33 -18.60 -7.36 7.39
C LEU A 33 -17.65 -6.52 8.25
N TRP A 34 -18.16 -5.85 9.29
CA TRP A 34 -17.33 -5.11 10.25
C TRP A 34 -16.26 -6.01 10.86
N TRP A 35 -16.63 -7.21 11.30
CA TRP A 35 -15.70 -8.18 11.86
C TRP A 35 -14.61 -8.57 10.86
N ILE A 36 -14.98 -8.96 9.65
CA ILE A 36 -14.03 -9.33 8.58
C ILE A 36 -13.08 -8.17 8.27
N PHE A 37 -13.62 -6.96 8.08
CA PHE A 37 -12.81 -5.80 7.72
C PHE A 37 -12.00 -5.24 8.90
N SER A 38 -12.45 -5.43 10.15
CA SER A 38 -11.69 -5.04 11.34
C SER A 38 -10.35 -5.78 11.46
N GLN A 39 -10.25 -6.98 10.87
CA GLN A 39 -9.01 -7.77 10.81
C GLN A 39 -8.29 -7.67 9.45
N GLY A 40 -8.87 -6.97 8.46
CA GLY A 40 -8.45 -7.05 7.06
C GLY A 40 -7.28 -6.15 6.64
N VAL A 41 -6.71 -5.36 7.54
CA VAL A 41 -5.53 -4.55 7.23
C VAL A 41 -4.29 -5.40 7.44
N LEU A 42 -3.56 -5.70 6.37
CA LEU A 42 -2.27 -6.37 6.48
C LEU A 42 -1.27 -5.43 7.16
N HIS A 43 -0.72 -5.87 8.29
CA HIS A 43 0.29 -5.16 9.06
C HIS A 43 1.59 -5.95 9.07
N ASN A 44 2.70 -5.25 9.26
CA ASN A 44 4.03 -5.86 9.47
C ASN A 44 4.45 -6.83 8.36
N LEU A 45 4.19 -6.50 7.09
CA LEU A 45 4.58 -7.33 5.96
C LEU A 45 6.12 -7.42 5.88
N PRO A 46 6.71 -8.63 5.97
CA PRO A 46 8.15 -8.82 5.86
C PRO A 46 8.67 -8.28 4.52
N VAL A 47 9.55 -7.29 4.60
CA VAL A 47 10.25 -6.73 3.44
C VAL A 47 11.76 -6.69 3.67
N GLY A 48 12.49 -6.82 2.57
CA GLY A 48 13.95 -6.73 2.52
C GLY A 48 14.45 -5.36 2.08
N VAL A 49 15.63 -4.96 2.53
CA VAL A 49 16.33 -3.79 1.99
C VAL A 49 17.73 -4.17 1.53
N VAL A 50 18.07 -3.83 0.28
CA VAL A 50 19.41 -3.93 -0.29
C VAL A 50 20.00 -2.52 -0.30
N ASP A 51 20.82 -2.19 0.70
CA ASP A 51 21.45 -0.88 0.81
C ASP A 51 22.85 -0.88 0.16
N LEU A 52 22.93 -0.44 -1.10
CA LEU A 52 24.19 -0.28 -1.82
C LEU A 52 24.89 1.06 -1.54
N SER A 53 24.24 1.98 -0.83
CA SER A 53 24.83 3.29 -0.48
C SER A 53 25.52 3.26 0.86
N GLN A 54 25.02 2.47 1.82
CA GLN A 54 25.50 2.36 3.20
C GLN A 54 25.68 3.71 3.92
N SER A 55 24.91 4.73 3.52
CA SER A 55 25.01 6.10 4.02
C SER A 55 24.02 6.36 5.16
N GLN A 56 24.17 7.50 5.85
CA GLN A 56 23.21 7.90 6.88
C GLN A 56 21.80 8.09 6.30
N LEU A 57 21.71 8.61 5.07
CA LEU A 57 20.46 8.88 4.38
C LEU A 57 19.76 7.59 3.91
N SER A 58 20.51 6.58 3.46
CA SER A 58 19.93 5.27 3.10
C SER A 58 19.41 4.53 4.33
N ARG A 59 20.15 4.57 5.45
CA ARG A 59 19.68 4.04 6.74
C ARG A 59 18.43 4.76 7.23
N GLN A 60 18.31 6.06 6.94
CA GLN A 60 17.13 6.83 7.30
C GLN A 60 15.91 6.46 6.46
N LEU A 61 16.07 6.28 5.15
CA LEU A 61 15.02 5.71 4.32
C LEU A 61 14.56 4.34 4.85
N THR A 62 15.53 3.48 5.21
CA THR A 62 15.25 2.16 5.79
C THR A 62 14.42 2.26 7.08
N ARG A 63 14.73 3.21 7.95
CA ARG A 63 13.92 3.47 9.16
C ARG A 63 12.51 3.96 8.84
N TYR A 64 12.33 4.80 7.82
CA TYR A 64 10.99 5.24 7.41
C TYR A 64 10.16 4.11 6.82
N LEU A 65 10.81 3.18 6.11
CA LEU A 65 10.17 1.96 5.63
C LEU A 65 9.71 1.09 6.81
N ASP A 66 10.57 0.87 7.80
CA ASP A 66 10.27 0.05 8.99
C ASP A 66 9.26 0.72 9.95
N ALA A 67 9.18 2.04 9.96
CA ALA A 67 8.21 2.78 10.76
C ALA A 67 6.78 2.76 10.18
N SER A 68 6.59 2.22 8.98
CA SER A 68 5.26 2.06 8.40
C SER A 68 4.49 0.95 9.14
N SER A 69 3.22 1.19 9.48
CA SER A 69 2.35 0.16 10.06
C SER A 69 2.13 -1.05 9.14
N THR A 70 2.39 -0.88 7.84
CA THR A 70 2.18 -1.90 6.81
C THR A 70 3.40 -2.78 6.61
N LEU A 71 4.62 -2.26 6.83
CA LEU A 71 5.88 -2.92 6.48
C LEU A 71 6.63 -3.33 7.75
N ALA A 72 7.41 -4.41 7.67
CA ALA A 72 8.42 -4.74 8.65
C ALA A 72 9.73 -5.05 7.92
N VAL A 73 10.77 -4.26 8.15
CA VAL A 73 12.09 -4.48 7.56
C VAL A 73 12.78 -5.59 8.34
N THR A 74 12.56 -6.83 7.92
CA THR A 74 13.05 -8.02 8.62
C THR A 74 14.51 -8.34 8.28
N HIS A 75 14.98 -7.95 7.09
CA HIS A 75 16.30 -8.30 6.59
C HIS A 75 16.96 -7.13 5.84
N GLN A 76 18.26 -6.96 6.09
CA GLN A 76 19.12 -6.07 5.31
C GLN A 76 20.15 -6.92 4.55
N TYR A 77 20.16 -6.80 3.24
CA TYR A 77 21.00 -7.58 2.35
C TYR A 77 22.13 -6.74 1.78
N GLN A 78 23.29 -7.36 1.57
CA GLN A 78 24.40 -6.73 0.87
C GLN A 78 24.32 -6.90 -0.64
N THR A 79 23.54 -7.89 -1.11
CA THR A 79 23.41 -8.21 -2.53
C THR A 79 21.97 -8.43 -2.93
N VAL A 80 21.64 -8.11 -4.18
CA VAL A 80 20.32 -8.36 -4.76
C VAL A 80 20.02 -9.85 -4.85
N ALA A 81 21.05 -10.69 -5.02
CA ALA A 81 20.89 -12.14 -5.13
C ALA A 81 20.28 -12.75 -3.86
N GLN A 82 20.77 -12.36 -2.68
CA GLN A 82 20.22 -12.82 -1.40
C GLN A 82 18.77 -12.38 -1.21
N ALA A 83 18.48 -11.10 -1.46
CA ALA A 83 17.11 -10.58 -1.35
C ALA A 83 16.15 -11.27 -2.32
N LYS A 84 16.62 -11.62 -3.53
CA LYS A 84 15.84 -12.36 -4.51
C LYS A 84 15.55 -13.80 -4.05
N ASP A 85 16.52 -14.48 -3.44
CA ASP A 85 16.35 -15.83 -2.93
C ASP A 85 15.28 -15.87 -1.82
N ASP A 86 15.36 -14.94 -0.88
CA ASP A 86 14.38 -14.82 0.22
C ASP A 86 12.98 -14.40 -0.28
N LEU A 87 12.91 -13.66 -1.39
CA LEU A 87 11.63 -13.39 -2.05
C LEU A 87 11.04 -14.64 -2.72
N ILE A 88 11.87 -15.46 -3.38
CA ILE A 88 11.43 -16.68 -4.06
C ILE A 88 10.97 -17.73 -3.04
N THR A 89 11.69 -17.85 -1.93
CA THR A 89 11.34 -18.75 -0.82
C THR A 89 10.21 -18.21 0.06
N SER A 90 9.65 -17.04 -0.28
CA SER A 90 8.54 -16.38 0.43
C SER A 90 8.84 -15.99 1.89
N GLN A 91 10.12 -15.80 2.22
CA GLN A 91 10.57 -15.26 3.51
C GLN A 91 10.31 -13.75 3.60
N ILE A 92 10.29 -13.08 2.46
CA ILE A 92 9.86 -11.68 2.31
C ILE A 92 8.86 -11.55 1.17
N TYR A 93 8.01 -10.52 1.21
CA TYR A 93 7.01 -10.24 0.17
C TYR A 93 7.49 -9.23 -0.88
N ALA A 94 8.49 -8.42 -0.52
CA ALA A 94 9.14 -7.49 -1.40
C ALA A 94 10.55 -7.16 -0.91
N TYR A 95 11.39 -6.64 -1.79
CA TYR A 95 12.63 -5.98 -1.39
C TYR A 95 12.84 -4.64 -2.10
N VAL A 96 13.51 -3.71 -1.42
CA VAL A 96 13.84 -2.37 -1.92
C VAL A 96 15.34 -2.26 -2.14
N ILE A 97 15.77 -1.77 -3.30
CA ILE A 97 17.15 -1.48 -3.64
C ILE A 97 17.38 0.02 -3.52
N ILE A 98 18.31 0.39 -2.63
CA ILE A 98 18.84 1.75 -2.54
C ILE A 98 20.12 1.81 -3.39
N PRO A 99 20.20 2.68 -4.40
CA PRO A 99 21.32 2.70 -5.33
C PRO A 99 22.61 3.17 -4.65
N PRO A 100 23.79 2.86 -5.20
CA PRO A 100 25.05 3.41 -4.69
C PRO A 100 25.07 4.94 -4.81
N GLN A 101 25.78 5.58 -3.88
CA GLN A 101 25.93 7.04 -3.80
C GLN A 101 24.59 7.78 -3.64
N PHE A 102 23.61 7.15 -2.99
CA PHE A 102 22.26 7.70 -2.80
C PHE A 102 22.30 9.08 -2.15
N ASP A 103 23.03 9.20 -1.03
CA ASP A 103 23.27 10.46 -0.33
C ASP A 103 23.84 11.55 -1.24
N LYS A 104 24.91 11.26 -1.98
CA LYS A 104 25.59 12.21 -2.86
C LYS A 104 24.65 12.73 -3.96
N LYS A 105 23.83 11.84 -4.52
CA LYS A 105 22.84 12.20 -5.55
C LYS A 105 21.78 13.13 -4.99
N VAL A 106 21.22 12.80 -3.82
CA VAL A 106 20.26 13.68 -3.14
C VAL A 106 20.85 15.05 -2.83
N TYR A 107 22.07 15.10 -2.29
CA TYR A 107 22.74 16.36 -1.94
C TYR A 107 23.05 17.23 -3.17
N ARG A 108 23.33 16.60 -4.33
CA ARG A 108 23.52 17.31 -5.61
C ARG A 108 22.20 17.77 -6.25
N GLY A 109 21.05 17.48 -5.64
CA GLY A 109 19.74 17.78 -6.20
C GLY A 109 19.34 16.83 -7.34
N GLU A 110 20.05 15.71 -7.50
CA GLU A 110 19.64 14.65 -8.41
C GLU A 110 18.52 13.82 -7.78
N GLN A 111 17.75 13.14 -8.64
CA GLN A 111 16.66 12.24 -8.24
C GLN A 111 17.14 10.78 -8.32
N PRO A 112 17.76 10.23 -7.26
CA PRO A 112 18.17 8.82 -7.29
C PRO A 112 16.92 7.92 -7.40
N LYS A 113 17.07 6.84 -8.15
CA LYS A 113 16.00 5.85 -8.33
C LYS A 113 16.08 4.78 -7.27
N VAL A 114 15.09 4.72 -6.38
CA VAL A 114 14.90 3.62 -5.43
C VAL A 114 13.98 2.60 -6.09
N THR A 115 14.48 1.38 -6.28
CA THR A 115 13.74 0.35 -7.02
C THR A 115 13.16 -0.66 -6.05
N SER A 116 11.91 -1.10 -6.22
CA SER A 116 11.39 -2.22 -5.44
C SER A 116 10.84 -3.34 -6.31
N PHE A 117 10.94 -4.54 -5.77
CA PHE A 117 10.54 -5.78 -6.42
C PHE A 117 9.63 -6.57 -5.49
N TYR A 118 8.58 -7.16 -6.05
CA TYR A 118 7.61 -7.99 -5.34
C TYR A 118 7.11 -9.10 -6.26
N THR A 119 6.51 -10.13 -5.68
CA THR A 119 5.90 -11.23 -6.45
C THR A 119 4.50 -10.85 -6.95
N SER A 120 4.19 -11.23 -8.20
CA SER A 120 2.87 -10.96 -8.79
C SER A 120 1.76 -11.84 -8.23
N GLN A 121 2.10 -12.92 -7.52
CA GLN A 121 1.14 -13.82 -6.89
C GLN A 121 0.26 -13.09 -5.84
N TYR A 122 0.78 -11.99 -5.27
CA TYR A 122 0.14 -11.21 -4.20
C TYR A 122 -0.02 -9.74 -4.59
N ILE A 123 -0.83 -9.44 -5.60
CA ILE A 123 -0.98 -8.07 -6.13
C ILE A 123 -1.49 -7.09 -5.09
N LEU A 124 -2.47 -7.49 -4.28
CA LEU A 124 -3.01 -6.61 -3.25
C LEU A 124 -1.92 -6.25 -2.22
N VAL A 125 -1.12 -7.25 -1.81
CA VAL A 125 0.04 -7.07 -0.93
C VAL A 125 1.07 -6.14 -1.59
N GLY A 126 1.37 -6.36 -2.86
CA GLY A 126 2.27 -5.49 -3.64
C GLY A 126 1.79 -4.04 -3.71
N ARG A 127 0.48 -3.79 -3.83
CA ARG A 127 -0.10 -2.43 -3.80
C ARG A 127 0.04 -1.77 -2.43
N LEU A 128 -0.23 -2.50 -1.35
CA LEU A 128 -0.05 -2.00 0.01
C LEU A 128 1.42 -1.67 0.30
N ILE A 129 2.32 -2.58 -0.08
CA ILE A 129 3.78 -2.37 0.04
C ILE A 129 4.21 -1.14 -0.75
N ASN A 130 3.76 -1.00 -2.00
CA ASN A 130 4.09 0.14 -2.84
C ASN A 130 3.63 1.46 -2.22
N SER A 131 2.38 1.52 -1.74
CA SER A 131 1.85 2.70 -1.05
C SER A 131 2.71 3.09 0.15
N ALA A 132 3.09 2.12 0.98
CA ALA A 132 3.94 2.35 2.14
C ALA A 132 5.36 2.82 1.76
N ILE A 133 5.96 2.23 0.72
CA ILE A 133 7.27 2.65 0.18
C ILE A 133 7.22 4.10 -0.34
N LEU A 134 6.15 4.48 -1.06
CA LEU A 134 5.96 5.84 -1.55
C LEU A 134 5.78 6.83 -0.38
N GLN A 135 5.02 6.46 0.64
CA GLN A 135 4.83 7.28 1.84
C GLN A 135 6.16 7.51 2.57
N ALA A 136 6.95 6.46 2.80
CA ALA A 136 8.27 6.55 3.45
C ALA A 136 9.24 7.46 2.68
N GLN A 137 9.26 7.35 1.35
CA GLN A 137 10.05 8.26 0.51
C GLN A 137 9.52 9.70 0.56
N GLY A 138 8.20 9.89 0.56
CA GLY A 138 7.57 11.21 0.71
C GLY A 138 7.99 11.89 2.02
N THR A 139 8.00 11.14 3.13
CA THR A 139 8.49 11.63 4.42
C THR A 139 9.97 12.01 4.39
N LEU A 140 10.81 11.16 3.78
CA LEU A 140 12.22 11.47 3.61
C LEU A 140 12.44 12.73 2.75
N ASN A 141 11.74 12.85 1.63
CA ASN A 141 11.82 13.99 0.72
C ASN A 141 11.42 15.29 1.44
N ALA A 142 10.33 15.27 2.21
CA ALA A 142 9.88 16.41 3.01
C ALA A 142 10.92 16.83 4.05
N GLN A 143 11.59 15.87 4.69
CA GLN A 143 12.66 16.17 5.64
C GLN A 143 13.90 16.77 4.98
N ILE A 144 14.34 16.21 3.85
CA ILE A 144 15.48 16.74 3.08
C ILE A 144 15.19 18.18 2.67
N GLU A 145 13.98 18.45 2.20
CA GLU A 145 13.58 19.80 1.79
C GLU A 145 13.50 20.77 3.00
N GLY A 146 12.98 20.31 4.14
CA GLY A 146 13.00 21.09 5.38
C GLY A 146 14.41 21.47 5.84
N LEU A 147 15.39 20.55 5.70
CA LEU A 147 16.79 20.86 6.01
C LEU A 147 17.38 21.88 5.03
N LYS A 148 17.05 21.79 3.74
CA LYS A 148 17.50 22.75 2.72
C LYS A 148 16.94 24.15 2.97
N THR A 149 15.66 24.28 3.31
CA THR A 149 15.02 25.56 3.58
C THR A 149 15.59 26.23 4.83
N LEU A 150 15.83 25.46 5.90
CA LEU A 150 16.51 25.95 7.11
C LEU A 150 17.94 26.42 6.83
N ALA A 151 18.69 25.66 6.02
CA ALA A 151 20.07 25.99 5.66
C ALA A 151 20.19 27.23 4.75
N HIS A 152 19.13 27.61 4.04
CA HIS A 152 19.12 28.74 3.09
C HIS A 152 18.37 29.98 3.63
N GLY A 153 17.95 29.97 4.90
CA GLY A 153 17.54 31.16 5.65
C GLY A 153 16.29 31.89 5.17
N ASN A 154 15.59 31.42 4.12
CA ASN A 154 14.45 32.17 3.58
C ASN A 154 13.44 31.26 2.86
N GLN A 155 12.37 30.85 3.56
CA GLN A 155 10.96 30.79 3.09
C GLN A 155 10.07 30.02 4.07
N THR A 156 8.81 30.43 4.17
CA THR A 156 7.77 29.88 5.04
C THR A 156 7.59 28.35 4.84
N PRO A 157 7.36 27.58 5.92
CA PRO A 157 7.33 26.11 5.89
C PRO A 157 6.26 25.51 4.95
N LEU A 158 5.22 26.28 4.60
CA LEU A 158 4.14 25.87 3.71
C LEU A 158 4.54 25.82 2.22
N SER A 159 5.54 26.59 1.79
CA SER A 159 6.01 26.60 0.39
C SER A 159 7.00 25.47 0.07
N ALA A 160 7.52 24.80 1.09
CA ALA A 160 8.55 23.76 0.98
C ALA A 160 8.03 22.43 0.42
N MET A 161 6.75 22.08 0.67
CA MET A 161 6.18 20.81 0.19
C MET A 161 6.13 20.68 -1.35
N GLY A 162 6.19 21.80 -2.10
CA GLY A 162 6.11 21.81 -3.55
C GLY A 162 7.45 21.73 -4.31
N ARG A 163 8.60 21.82 -3.64
CA ARG A 163 9.94 21.88 -4.27
C ARG A 163 10.88 20.72 -3.93
N ALA A 164 10.44 19.79 -3.08
CA ALA A 164 11.24 18.63 -2.70
C ALA A 164 11.71 17.86 -3.94
N VAL A 165 13.01 17.59 -4.04
CA VAL A 165 13.59 16.74 -5.10
C VAL A 165 13.04 15.31 -4.89
N PRO A 166 12.15 14.82 -5.77
CA PRO A 166 11.52 13.53 -5.54
C PRO A 166 12.53 12.41 -5.79
N VAL A 167 12.80 11.59 -4.77
CA VAL A 167 13.38 10.26 -5.01
C VAL A 167 12.39 9.48 -5.87
N GLN A 168 12.82 9.08 -7.07
CA GLN A 168 11.94 8.38 -7.99
C GLN A 168 11.87 6.91 -7.62
N THR A 169 10.66 6.37 -7.53
CA THR A 169 10.46 4.95 -7.25
C THR A 169 10.22 4.18 -8.54
N GLN A 170 11.04 3.16 -8.81
CA GLN A 170 10.84 2.28 -9.94
C GLN A 170 10.38 0.91 -9.46
N MET A 171 9.22 0.44 -9.96
CA MET A 171 8.67 -0.86 -9.56
C MET A 171 8.84 -1.86 -10.68
N THR A 172 9.26 -3.08 -10.36
CA THR A 172 9.36 -4.16 -11.35
C THR A 172 8.86 -5.48 -10.73
N PRO A 173 7.75 -6.06 -11.23
CA PRO A 173 7.31 -7.38 -10.79
C PRO A 173 8.29 -8.46 -11.26
N LEU A 174 8.59 -9.44 -10.41
CA LEU A 174 9.59 -10.49 -10.71
C LEU A 174 9.06 -11.67 -11.52
N PHE A 175 7.75 -11.90 -11.52
CA PHE A 175 7.11 -13.00 -12.25
C PHE A 175 5.86 -12.49 -13.00
N ASN A 176 5.92 -12.31 -14.33
CA ASN A 176 4.78 -12.05 -15.24
C ASN A 176 4.33 -10.58 -15.51
N LYS A 177 4.11 -10.30 -16.81
CA LYS A 177 3.76 -9.01 -17.47
C LYS A 177 2.33 -8.97 -18.01
N ASN A 178 1.46 -9.94 -17.73
CA ASN A 178 0.08 -9.95 -18.24
C ASN A 178 -0.91 -10.23 -17.11
N ASN A 179 -1.57 -9.17 -16.63
CA ASN A 179 -2.65 -9.27 -15.66
C ASN A 179 -3.92 -8.65 -16.23
N ASN A 180 -4.58 -9.40 -17.11
CA ASN A 180 -5.92 -9.07 -17.58
C ASN A 180 -6.97 -9.50 -16.54
N TYR A 181 -6.96 -8.86 -15.36
CA TYR A 181 -7.95 -9.07 -14.29
C TYR A 181 -9.39 -8.82 -14.75
N THR A 182 -9.55 -7.98 -15.76
CA THR A 182 -10.82 -7.69 -16.43
C THR A 182 -11.49 -8.96 -16.95
N GLN A 183 -10.73 -9.94 -17.45
CA GLN A 183 -11.30 -11.17 -17.99
C GLN A 183 -11.86 -12.09 -16.89
N PHE A 184 -11.22 -12.14 -15.71
CA PHE A 184 -11.71 -12.90 -14.56
C PHE A 184 -12.94 -12.26 -13.92
N LEU A 185 -12.91 -10.93 -13.72
CA LEU A 185 -14.04 -10.19 -13.16
C LEU A 185 -15.28 -10.25 -14.08
N VAL A 186 -15.08 -10.11 -15.39
CA VAL A 186 -16.19 -10.19 -16.37
C VAL A 186 -16.77 -11.61 -16.42
N SER A 187 -15.94 -12.65 -16.39
CA SER A 187 -16.44 -14.03 -16.40
C SER A 187 -17.21 -14.40 -15.13
N ALA A 188 -16.89 -13.80 -13.99
CA ALA A 188 -17.61 -14.04 -12.73
C ALA A 188 -18.86 -13.16 -12.57
N ALA A 189 -18.83 -11.92 -13.10
CA ALA A 189 -19.94 -10.99 -12.99
C ALA A 189 -21.11 -11.32 -13.93
N VAL A 190 -20.83 -11.81 -15.15
CA VAL A 190 -21.87 -12.08 -16.15
C VAL A 190 -22.90 -13.13 -15.68
N PRO A 191 -22.51 -14.28 -15.10
CA PRO A 191 -23.47 -15.24 -14.55
C PRO A 191 -24.24 -14.69 -13.34
N ALA A 192 -23.60 -13.87 -12.51
CA ALA A 192 -24.19 -13.32 -11.28
C ALA A 192 -25.25 -12.24 -11.53
N VAL A 193 -25.20 -11.56 -12.68
CA VAL A 193 -26.21 -10.56 -13.10
C VAL A 193 -27.37 -11.24 -13.86
N TRP A 194 -27.18 -12.47 -14.32
CA TRP A 194 -28.17 -13.22 -15.10
C TRP A 194 -29.01 -14.21 -14.26
N GLN A 195 -28.72 -14.35 -12.97
CA GLN A 195 -29.50 -15.16 -12.00
C GLN A 195 -30.41 -14.28 -11.16
#